data_AF-A0A1E2SLM1-F1
#
_entry.id   AF-A0A1E2SLM1-F1
#
_cell.length_a   1.000
_cell.length_b   1.000
_cell.length_c   1.000
_cell.angle_alpha   90.00
_cell.angle_beta   90.00
_cell.angle_gamma   90.00
#
_symmetry.space_group_name_H-M   'P 1'
#
loop_
_entity.id
_entity.type
_entity.pdbx_description
1 polymer ?
#
loop_
_entity_poly.entity_id
_entity_poly.type
_entity_poly.pdbx_seq_one_letter_code
_entity_poly.pdbx_strand_id
1 'polypeptide(L)'
;MQDGLWDLYATNPDLNVNTLEWDSAHGKLLVYTAATTQVQPLFDEHLSGMPVELVPAKHSKRTIDAVLDRIASTGGDLGNGQRVVTAQPAKDGSSIALGVEGTTDARGRLAPLNAP
;
A
#
# COMPACT_ATOMS: atom_id res chain seq x y z
N MET A 1 -15.29 4.87 16.84
CA MET A 1 -14.13 4.30 16.12
C MET A 1 -13.92 5.00 14.79
N GLN A 2 -14.98 5.19 13.99
CA GLN A 2 -14.88 5.87 12.69
C GLN A 2 -14.70 7.40 12.80
N ASP A 3 -15.39 8.06 13.72
CA ASP A 3 -15.49 9.54 13.71
C ASP A 3 -14.14 10.27 13.83
N GLY A 4 -13.31 9.94 14.83
CA GLY A 4 -12.00 10.59 15.00
C GLY A 4 -10.98 10.27 13.90
N LEU A 5 -11.09 9.10 13.26
CA LEU A 5 -10.26 8.73 12.10
C LEU A 5 -10.69 9.50 10.85
N TRP A 6 -12.00 9.65 10.64
CA TRP A 6 -12.54 10.46 9.55
C TRP A 6 -12.18 11.93 9.69
N ASP A 7 -12.29 12.49 10.89
CA ASP A 7 -11.92 13.88 11.17
C ASP A 7 -10.43 14.13 10.92
N LEU A 8 -9.57 13.20 11.36
CA LEU A 8 -8.13 13.24 11.11
C LEU A 8 -7.81 13.26 9.59
N TYR A 9 -8.45 12.40 8.79
CA TYR A 9 -8.26 12.40 7.34
C TYR A 9 -8.88 13.61 6.63
N ALA A 10 -10.02 14.11 7.11
CA ALA A 10 -10.69 15.28 6.54
C ALA A 10 -9.85 16.55 6.73
N THR A 11 -9.15 16.67 7.85
CA THR A 11 -8.31 17.82 8.20
C THR A 11 -6.87 17.69 7.72
N ASN A 12 -6.39 16.47 7.48
CA ASN A 12 -5.01 16.19 7.07
C ASN A 12 -4.94 15.21 5.89
N PRO A 13 -5.30 15.63 4.66
CA PRO A 13 -5.35 14.74 3.50
C PRO A 13 -3.98 14.14 3.11
N ASP A 14 -2.88 14.75 3.57
CA ASP A 14 -1.50 14.37 3.24
C ASP A 14 -0.80 13.55 4.35
N LEU A 15 -1.54 12.87 5.22
CA LEU A 15 -1.02 12.07 6.35
C LEU A 15 0.04 11.01 5.98
N ASN A 16 0.19 10.68 4.69
CA ASN A 16 1.18 9.71 4.17
C ASN A 16 1.18 8.35 4.91
N VAL A 17 0.03 7.97 5.47
CA VAL A 17 -0.20 6.68 6.11
C VAL A 17 -0.40 5.63 5.03
N ASN A 18 0.43 4.58 5.03
CA ASN A 18 0.32 3.48 4.09
C ASN A 18 -0.94 2.66 4.37
N THR A 19 -1.11 2.25 5.62
CA THR A 19 -2.24 1.46 6.07
C THR A 19 -2.42 1.55 7.59
N LEU A 20 -3.59 1.10 8.04
CA LEU A 20 -4.00 1.03 9.43
C LEU A 20 -4.41 -0.41 9.74
N GLU A 21 -4.00 -0.94 10.88
CA GLU A 21 -4.33 -2.29 11.31
C GLU A 21 -4.72 -2.31 12.79
N TRP A 22 -5.82 -2.98 13.11
CA TRP A 22 -6.18 -3.24 14.51
C TRP A 22 -5.44 -4.47 15.02
N ASP A 23 -4.51 -4.27 15.95
CA ASP A 23 -3.85 -5.35 16.68
C ASP A 23 -4.73 -5.80 17.86
N SER A 24 -5.60 -6.78 17.56
CA SER A 24 -6.52 -7.33 18.55
C SER A 24 -5.85 -7.98 19.77
N ALA A 25 -4.61 -8.46 19.62
CA ALA A 25 -3.89 -9.12 20.70
C ALA A 25 -3.44 -8.12 21.77
N HIS A 26 -3.11 -6.90 21.37
CA HIS A 26 -2.64 -5.85 22.27
C HIS A 26 -3.64 -4.69 22.44
N GLY A 27 -4.79 -4.73 21.75
CA GLY A 27 -5.85 -3.73 21.85
C GLY A 27 -5.42 -2.34 21.37
N LYS A 28 -4.61 -2.28 20.31
CA LYS A 28 -4.04 -1.03 19.79
C LYS A 28 -4.18 -0.91 18.27
N LEU A 29 -4.19 0.33 17.79
CA LEU A 29 -4.15 0.64 16.36
C LEU A 29 -2.70 0.78 15.89
N LEU A 30 -2.28 -0.06 14.94
CA LEU A 30 -1.01 0.06 14.25
C LEU A 30 -1.16 1.00 13.06
N VAL A 31 -0.27 1.99 12.97
CA VAL A 31 -0.24 2.98 11.89
C VAL A 31 1.06 2.85 11.13
N TYR A 32 1.01 2.34 9.91
CA TYR A 32 2.20 2.17 9.08
C TYR A 32 2.48 3.45 8.31
N THR A 33 3.58 4.14 8.63
CA THR A 33 3.93 5.42 8.00
C THR A 33 5.43 5.69 8.01
N ALA A 34 5.91 6.36 6.96
CA ALA A 34 7.30 6.82 6.89
C ALA A 34 7.50 8.16 7.63
N ALA A 35 6.41 8.84 8.02
CA ALA A 35 6.41 10.18 8.60
C ALA A 35 6.12 10.15 10.12
N THR A 36 6.65 9.17 10.85
CA THR A 36 6.27 8.89 12.25
C THR A 36 6.34 10.11 13.17
N THR A 37 7.39 10.91 13.08
CA THR A 37 7.56 12.13 13.90
C THR A 37 6.56 13.23 13.60
N GLN A 38 6.12 13.34 12.34
CA GLN A 38 5.19 14.39 11.90
C GLN A 38 3.76 14.04 12.26
N VAL A 39 3.40 12.75 12.22
CA VAL A 39 2.02 12.31 12.43
C VAL A 39 1.70 12.02 13.89
N GLN A 40 2.68 11.70 14.74
CA GLN A 40 2.45 11.37 16.15
C GLN A 40 1.57 12.41 16.87
N PRO A 41 1.84 13.73 16.80
CA PRO A 41 1.01 14.71 17.50
C PRO A 41 -0.44 14.74 17.01
N LEU A 42 -0.67 14.49 15.70
CA LEU A 42 -2.01 14.48 15.11
C LEU A 42 -2.82 13.28 15.62
N PHE A 43 -2.18 12.11 15.72
CA PHE A 43 -2.79 10.92 16.28
C PHE A 43 -3.06 11.08 17.78
N ASP A 44 -2.14 11.68 18.54
CA ASP A 44 -2.32 11.93 19.97
C ASP A 44 -3.49 12.91 20.23
N GLU A 45 -3.65 13.93 19.39
CA GLU A 45 -4.73 14.91 19.47
C GLU A 45 -6.09 14.30 19.10
N HIS A 46 -6.20 13.68 17.92
CA HIS A 46 -7.47 13.28 17.33
C HIS A 46 -7.96 11.92 17.83
N LEU A 47 -7.06 11.06 18.31
CA LEU A 47 -7.37 9.72 18.82
C LEU A 47 -7.05 9.59 20.31
N SER A 48 -7.11 10.71 21.04
CA SER A 48 -6.93 10.74 22.50
C SER A 48 -7.86 9.73 23.20
N GLY A 49 -7.27 8.70 23.80
CA GLY A 49 -8.00 7.59 24.45
C GLY A 49 -7.91 6.25 23.71
N MET A 50 -7.32 6.20 22.52
CA MET A 50 -7.01 4.96 21.82
C MET A 50 -5.50 4.69 21.86
N PRO A 51 -5.05 3.49 22.28
CA PRO A 51 -3.67 3.09 22.13
C PRO A 51 -3.30 3.04 20.64
N VAL A 52 -2.38 3.91 20.22
CA VAL A 52 -1.85 3.97 18.86
C VAL A 52 -0.36 3.65 18.89
N GLU A 53 0.08 2.80 17.97
CA GLU A 53 1.50 2.55 17.73
C GLU A 53 1.85 2.92 16.30
N LEU A 54 2.79 3.84 16.14
CA LEU A 54 3.35 4.17 14.84
C LEU A 54 4.40 3.13 14.48
N VAL A 55 4.13 2.38 13.41
CA VAL A 55 5.04 1.40 12.85
C VAL A 55 5.82 2.07 11.71
N PRO A 56 7.15 2.24 11.81
CA PRO A 56 7.94 2.86 10.77
C PRO A 56 7.84 2.11 9.45
N ALA A 57 7.37 2.78 8.41
CA ALA A 57 7.36 2.25 7.06
C ALA A 57 8.68 2.55 6.34
N LYS A 58 9.10 1.65 5.45
CA LYS A 58 10.31 1.80 4.63
C LYS A 58 10.12 2.82 3.51
N HIS A 59 8.92 2.85 2.92
CA HIS A 59 8.54 3.76 1.85
C HIS A 59 7.20 4.44 2.18
N SER A 60 7.07 5.68 1.74
CA SER A 60 5.84 6.47 1.93
C SER A 60 4.70 5.98 1.03
N LYS A 61 3.46 6.25 1.42
CA LYS A 61 2.27 5.94 0.61
C LYS A 61 2.37 6.52 -0.79
N ARG A 62 2.81 7.78 -0.91
CA ARG A 62 3.03 8.44 -2.20
C ARG A 62 4.02 7.68 -3.09
N THR A 63 5.09 7.14 -2.51
CA THR A 63 6.07 6.33 -3.25
C THR A 63 5.45 5.01 -3.74
N ILE A 64 4.68 4.34 -2.88
CA ILE A 64 3.99 3.10 -3.23
C ILE A 64 2.97 3.34 -4.34
N ASP A 65 2.11 4.35 -4.17
CA ASP A 65 1.07 4.72 -5.14
C ASP A 65 1.69 5.05 -6.50
N ALA A 66 2.81 5.79 -6.55
CA ALA A 66 3.51 6.09 -7.81
C ALA A 66 4.00 4.82 -8.55
N VAL A 67 4.42 3.78 -7.81
CA VAL A 67 4.81 2.49 -8.42
C VAL A 67 3.58 1.75 -8.94
N LEU A 68 2.48 1.75 -8.18
CA LEU A 68 1.22 1.13 -8.60
C LEU A 68 0.62 1.82 -9.83
N ASP A 69 0.65 3.15 -9.87
CA ASP A 69 0.21 3.96 -11.01
C ASP A 69 1.06 3.67 -12.25
N ARG A 70 2.36 3.46 -12.07
CA ARG A 70 3.24 3.06 -13.17
C ARG A 70 2.84 1.69 -13.73
N ILE A 71 2.54 0.71 -12.88
CA ILE A 71 2.05 -0.61 -13.31
C ILE A 71 0.69 -0.48 -14.02
N ALA A 72 -0.21 0.33 -13.47
CA ALA A 72 -1.53 0.55 -14.05
C ALA A 72 -1.46 1.26 -15.41
N SER A 73 -0.55 2.23 -15.57
CA SER A 73 -0.41 2.99 -16.83
C SER A 73 0.13 2.16 -18.00
N THR A 74 0.82 1.04 -17.75
CA THR A 74 1.16 0.06 -18.80
C THR A 74 0.07 -0.99 -19.00
N GLY A 75 -1.09 -0.86 -18.33
CA GLY A 75 -2.12 -1.89 -18.31
C GLY A 75 -1.68 -3.19 -17.64
N GLY A 76 -0.58 -3.15 -16.87
CA GLY A 76 0.09 -4.30 -16.30
C GLY A 76 1.04 -5.02 -17.26
N ASP A 77 1.24 -4.54 -18.49
CA ASP A 77 2.13 -5.20 -19.46
C ASP A 77 3.60 -5.14 -19.02
N LEU A 78 4.26 -6.30 -19.06
CA LEU A 78 5.69 -6.47 -18.75
C LEU A 78 6.56 -6.58 -20.02
N GLY A 79 5.97 -6.56 -21.22
CA GLY A 79 6.67 -6.54 -22.51
C GLY A 79 7.19 -7.90 -22.98
N ASN A 80 6.85 -8.99 -22.28
CA ASN A 80 7.31 -10.35 -22.58
C ASN A 80 6.15 -11.37 -22.67
N GLY A 81 4.93 -10.91 -22.95
CA GLY A 81 3.74 -11.77 -22.94
C GLY A 81 3.13 -11.99 -21.56
N GLN A 82 3.68 -11.36 -20.53
CA GLN A 82 3.16 -11.39 -19.17
C GLN A 82 2.45 -10.10 -18.81
N ARG A 83 1.44 -10.23 -17.95
CA ARG A 83 0.63 -9.12 -17.45
C ARG A 83 0.48 -9.20 -15.94
N VAL A 84 0.76 -8.11 -15.25
CA VAL A 84 0.41 -7.93 -13.84
C VAL A 84 -1.12 -7.80 -13.73
N VAL A 85 -1.72 -8.74 -13.00
CA VAL A 85 -3.17 -8.76 -12.73
C VAL A 85 -3.50 -8.32 -11.31
N THR A 86 -2.56 -8.49 -10.38
CA THR A 86 -2.69 -7.97 -9.01
C THR A 86 -1.37 -7.38 -8.55
N ALA A 87 -1.45 -6.32 -7.75
CA ALA A 87 -0.32 -5.71 -7.08
C ALA A 87 -0.72 -5.42 -5.64
N GLN A 88 -0.05 -6.03 -4.68
CA GLN A 88 -0.32 -5.87 -3.25
C GLN A 88 0.93 -5.38 -2.54
N PRO A 89 0.98 -4.12 -2.12
CA PRO A 89 2.10 -3.62 -1.33
C PRO A 89 2.10 -4.24 0.06
N ALA A 90 3.28 -4.51 0.60
CA ALA A 90 3.46 -4.78 2.01
C ALA A 90 3.00 -3.58 2.84
N LYS A 91 2.51 -3.82 4.06
CA LYS A 91 1.98 -2.77 4.96
C LYS A 91 3.01 -1.66 5.24
N ASP A 92 4.27 -2.05 5.41
CA ASP A 92 5.40 -1.14 5.61
C ASP A 92 5.97 -0.56 4.31
N GLY A 93 5.37 -0.88 3.16
CA GLY A 93 5.82 -0.44 1.84
C GLY A 93 7.14 -1.05 1.38
N SER A 94 7.71 -2.04 2.08
CA SER A 94 9.04 -2.57 1.80
C SER A 94 9.14 -3.39 0.51
N SER A 95 8.01 -3.91 0.04
CA SER A 95 7.89 -4.74 -1.15
C SER A 95 6.48 -4.62 -1.75
N ILE A 96 6.33 -5.04 -3.01
CA ILE A 96 5.04 -5.17 -3.68
C ILE A 96 4.98 -6.57 -4.28
N ALA A 97 4.04 -7.39 -3.81
CA ALA A 97 3.77 -8.70 -4.37
C ALA A 97 2.94 -8.54 -5.65
N LEU A 98 3.39 -9.14 -6.74
CA LEU A 98 2.73 -9.08 -8.04
C LEU A 98 2.15 -10.45 -8.40
N GLY A 99 0.85 -10.49 -8.71
CA GLY A 99 0.24 -11.60 -9.43
C GLY A 99 0.42 -11.37 -10.92
N VAL A 100 1.03 -12.32 -11.61
CA VAL A 100 1.36 -12.22 -13.03
C VAL A 100 0.66 -13.35 -13.79
N GLU A 101 -0.11 -12.99 -14.80
CA GLU A 101 -0.70 -13.91 -15.77
C GLU A 101 0.12 -13.88 -17.07
N GLY A 102 0.18 -14.98 -17.80
CA GLY A 102 0.79 -15.02 -19.12
C GLY A 102 0.23 -16.18 -19.93
N THR A 103 0.18 -15.99 -21.24
CA THR A 103 -0.13 -17.09 -22.17
C THR A 103 0.98 -18.11 -22.12
N THR A 104 0.66 -19.38 -21.94
CA THR A 104 1.63 -20.47 -22.09
C THR A 104 1.46 -21.12 -23.46
N ASP A 105 2.58 -21.47 -24.10
CA ASP A 105 2.62 -22.26 -25.32
C ASP A 105 2.14 -23.70 -25.03
N ALA A 106 1.98 -24.51 -26.08
CA ALA A 106 1.56 -25.91 -25.97
C ALA A 106 2.52 -26.80 -25.14
N ARG A 107 3.66 -26.27 -24.71
CA ARG A 107 4.67 -26.91 -23.86
C ARG A 107 4.71 -26.31 -22.45
N GLY A 108 3.76 -25.44 -22.10
CA GLY A 108 3.65 -24.78 -20.80
C GLY A 108 4.62 -23.61 -20.59
N ARG A 109 5.30 -23.12 -21.62
CA ARG A 109 6.26 -22.01 -21.52
C ARG A 109 5.57 -20.70 -21.83
N LEU A 110 5.96 -19.60 -21.18
CA LEU A 110 5.40 -18.29 -21.48
C LEU A 110 5.60 -17.93 -22.96
N ALA A 111 4.49 -17.78 -23.69
CA ALA A 111 4.45 -17.37 -25.07
C ALA A 111 4.50 -15.84 -25.12
N PRO A 112 5.41 -15.24 -25.91
CA PRO A 112 5.41 -13.80 -26.12
C PRO A 112 4.09 -13.35 -26.75
N LEU A 113 3.57 -12.20 -26.30
CA LEU A 113 2.45 -11.54 -26.99
C LEU A 113 2.93 -11.19 -28.41
N ASN A 114 2.22 -11.67 -29.43
CA ASN A 114 2.49 -11.30 -30.82
C ASN A 114 2.48 -9.77 -30.92
N ALA A 115 3.65 -9.17 -31.11
CA ALA A 115 3.74 -7.80 -31.57
C ALA A 115 3.21 -7.73 -33.01
N PRO A 116 2.43 -6.70 -33.37
CA PRO A 116 1.98 -6.49 -34.75
C PRO A 116 3.14 -6.33 -35.73
#